data_AF-A0A8X9A9P2-F1
#
_entry.id   AF-A0A8X9A9P2-F1
#
_cell.length_a   1.000
_cell.length_b   1.000
_cell.length_c   1.000
_cell.angle_alpha   90.00
_cell.angle_beta   90.00
_cell.angle_gamma   90.00
#
_symmetry.space_group_name_H-M   'P 1'
#
loop_
_entity.id
_entity.type
_entity.pdbx_description
1 polymer ?
#
loop_
_entity_poly.entity_id
_entity_poly.type
_entity_poly.pdbx_seq_one_letter_code
_entity_poly.pdbx_strand_id
1 'polypeptide(L)'
;MHLFDIKPNEYTLATVIHSSAALKDLRLGKQIQSYAVKAGLCSNVFPGSAILDLYVKLGSFDAILRAFEDINHPNVFSYASLIRGYTKEGRLDEAGDVFRNVVCWNTMISGCSQSGRNEEAVNLLNEMFREGVTPIQSSYHCAIIAAANIGSLGLGRSIHASAVKHLGQLGLFFANSLISLYAKCGEMEDSLLAFRKTRERNVVSWNALICGYAQNGEGKAAVDVYDRMKLMGLEPNSVTLRGLLLACNHAGLVDEGCEYFYQARRDNPRLMRAEHYACLMDLLSRGGRFEEAERFLGELPFEPGIGFWKALLGGCRVHSNWELGEVAARLEEVSEIRRRMREKGLSRIAGSSWIEVRSEVHVFVTSDKRHREKAEIYEALRLLIHHVMENQDTLVLTRF
;
A
#
# COMPACT_ATOMS: atom_id res chain seq x y z
N MET A 1 33.80 -10.70 -28.11
CA MET A 1 32.81 -11.45 -27.30
C MET A 1 31.87 -12.19 -28.25
N HIS A 2 32.36 -13.29 -28.85
CA HIS A 2 31.60 -14.23 -29.70
C HIS A 2 31.52 -15.61 -29.00
N LEU A 3 31.26 -15.58 -27.70
CA LEU A 3 31.05 -16.79 -26.89
C LEU A 3 29.66 -16.64 -26.28
N PHE A 4 28.77 -17.53 -26.71
CA PHE A 4 27.31 -17.55 -26.51
C PHE A 4 26.54 -16.59 -27.42
N ASP A 5 25.65 -17.14 -28.25
CA ASP A 5 24.72 -16.44 -29.16
C ASP A 5 23.58 -15.74 -28.39
N ILE A 6 23.91 -15.18 -27.22
CA ILE A 6 22.99 -14.51 -26.31
C ILE A 6 23.02 -13.03 -26.69
N LYS A 7 21.93 -12.57 -27.31
CA LYS A 7 21.73 -11.13 -27.55
C LYS A 7 21.39 -10.44 -26.22
N PRO A 8 22.15 -9.39 -25.82
CA PRO A 8 21.80 -8.53 -24.70
C PRO A 8 20.35 -8.06 -24.78
N ASN A 9 19.60 -8.22 -23.70
CA ASN A 9 18.26 -7.66 -23.55
C ASN A 9 18.31 -6.31 -22.82
N GLU A 10 17.16 -5.67 -22.63
CA GLU A 10 17.02 -4.37 -21.97
C GLU A 10 17.66 -4.30 -20.57
N TYR A 11 17.58 -5.37 -19.78
CA TYR A 11 18.16 -5.43 -18.43
C TYR A 11 19.69 -5.62 -18.45
N THR A 12 20.19 -6.48 -19.34
CA THR A 12 21.63 -6.69 -19.53
C THR A 12 22.29 -5.38 -19.97
N LEU A 13 21.67 -4.68 -20.93
CA LEU A 13 22.19 -3.44 -21.46
C LEU A 13 22.21 -2.33 -20.39
N ALA A 14 21.12 -2.15 -19.62
CA ALA A 14 21.07 -1.17 -18.53
C ALA A 14 22.17 -1.40 -17.47
N THR A 15 22.44 -2.66 -17.13
CA THR A 15 23.48 -3.03 -16.18
C THR A 15 24.89 -2.70 -16.70
N VAL A 16 25.17 -3.03 -17.97
CA VAL A 16 26.45 -2.70 -18.63
C VAL A 16 26.65 -1.19 -18.71
N ILE A 17 25.58 -0.43 -18.99
CA ILE A 17 25.62 1.04 -19.02
C ILE A 17 26.01 1.61 -17.66
N HIS A 18 25.41 1.13 -16.57
CA HIS A 18 25.76 1.59 -15.22
C HIS A 18 27.22 1.31 -14.86
N SER A 19 27.75 0.13 -15.20
CA SER A 19 29.16 -0.20 -14.99
C SER A 19 30.09 0.67 -15.85
N SER A 20 29.71 0.96 -17.09
CA SER A 20 30.48 1.83 -17.98
C SER A 20 30.53 3.29 -17.48
N ALA A 21 29.49 3.75 -16.77
CA ALA A 21 29.44 5.08 -16.21
C ALA A 21 30.52 5.32 -15.13
N ALA A 22 30.94 4.26 -14.43
CA ALA A 22 32.03 4.33 -13.46
C ALA A 22 33.41 4.58 -14.12
N LEU A 23 33.58 4.14 -15.39
CA LEU A 23 34.84 4.25 -16.13
C LEU A 23 35.06 5.64 -16.75
N LYS A 24 34.02 6.51 -16.78
CA LYS A 24 34.06 7.87 -17.35
C LYS A 24 34.58 7.94 -18.80
N ASP A 25 34.45 6.86 -19.57
CA ASP A 25 34.90 6.80 -20.96
C ASP A 25 33.77 7.14 -21.95
N LEU A 26 33.89 8.30 -22.59
CA LEU A 26 32.93 8.79 -23.59
C LEU A 26 32.91 7.95 -24.88
N ARG A 27 34.02 7.32 -25.27
CA ARG A 27 34.08 6.48 -26.48
C ARG A 27 33.29 5.20 -26.25
N LEU A 28 33.47 4.58 -25.07
CA LEU A 28 32.72 3.40 -24.67
C LEU A 28 31.22 3.70 -24.61
N GLY A 29 30.82 4.84 -24.03
CA GLY A 29 29.42 5.26 -23.98
C GLY A 29 28.77 5.40 -25.37
N LYS A 30 29.48 6.02 -26.33
CA LYS A 30 29.01 6.13 -27.73
C LYS A 30 28.89 4.79 -28.44
N GLN A 31 29.81 3.86 -28.17
CA GLN A 31 29.73 2.49 -28.71
C GLN A 31 28.51 1.74 -28.16
N ILE A 32 28.26 1.86 -26.85
CA ILE A 32 27.10 1.24 -26.19
C ILE A 32 25.79 1.83 -26.74
N GLN A 33 25.69 3.16 -26.90
CA GLN A 33 24.52 3.78 -27.53
C GLN A 33 24.34 3.31 -28.98
N SER A 34 25.40 3.27 -29.79
CA SER A 34 25.30 2.79 -31.18
C SER A 34 24.80 1.35 -31.27
N TYR A 35 25.25 0.49 -30.36
CA TYR A 35 24.72 -0.87 -30.24
C TYR A 35 23.24 -0.87 -29.85
N ALA A 36 22.87 -0.10 -28.83
CA ALA A 36 21.50 0.00 -28.33
C ALA A 36 20.51 0.50 -29.39
N VAL A 37 20.92 1.48 -30.22
CA VAL A 37 20.14 1.98 -31.36
C VAL A 37 19.97 0.88 -32.41
N LYS A 38 21.05 0.19 -32.80
CA LYS A 38 20.99 -0.92 -33.77
C LYS A 38 20.13 -2.08 -33.30
N ALA A 39 20.07 -2.31 -31.99
CA ALA A 39 19.25 -3.34 -31.36
C ALA A 39 17.78 -2.89 -31.12
N GLY A 40 17.43 -1.63 -31.41
CA GLY A 40 16.09 -1.08 -31.16
C GLY A 40 15.77 -0.84 -29.67
N LEU A 41 16.76 -0.97 -28.78
CA LEU A 41 16.58 -0.96 -27.33
C LEU A 41 16.56 0.46 -26.73
N CYS A 42 17.06 1.48 -27.45
CA CYS A 42 17.03 2.87 -26.97
C CYS A 42 15.61 3.42 -26.81
N SER A 43 14.66 2.91 -27.61
CA SER A 43 13.25 3.30 -27.53
C SER A 43 12.59 2.91 -26.21
N ASN A 44 13.14 1.90 -25.52
CA ASN A 44 12.65 1.48 -24.22
C ASN A 44 13.15 2.43 -23.12
N VAL A 45 12.25 2.81 -22.22
CA VAL A 45 12.53 3.71 -21.10
C VAL A 45 13.67 3.22 -20.19
N PHE A 46 13.86 1.91 -20.00
CA PHE A 46 14.90 1.40 -19.09
C PHE A 46 16.32 1.58 -19.64
N PRO A 47 16.69 1.07 -20.83
CA PRO A 47 18.01 1.30 -21.40
C PRO A 47 18.23 2.77 -21.79
N GLY A 48 17.22 3.43 -22.34
CA GLY A 48 17.32 4.84 -22.75
C GLY A 48 17.58 5.77 -21.55
N SER A 49 16.91 5.55 -20.43
CA SER A 49 17.17 6.28 -19.18
C SER A 49 18.58 6.05 -18.63
N ALA A 50 19.11 4.83 -18.74
CA ALA A 50 20.47 4.52 -18.32
C ALA A 50 21.51 5.21 -19.21
N ILE A 51 21.30 5.23 -20.54
CA ILE A 51 22.15 5.96 -21.51
C ILE A 51 22.14 7.47 -21.22
N LEU A 52 20.96 8.01 -20.89
CA LEU A 52 20.80 9.40 -20.51
C LEU A 52 21.64 9.75 -19.26
N ASP A 53 21.51 8.98 -18.17
CA ASP A 53 22.30 9.19 -16.94
C ASP A 53 23.82 9.03 -17.17
N LEU A 54 24.22 8.10 -18.05
CA LEU A 54 25.61 7.95 -18.48
C LEU A 54 26.14 9.25 -19.10
N TYR A 55 25.42 9.86 -20.05
CA TYR A 55 25.88 11.10 -20.69
C TYR A 55 25.85 12.32 -19.77
N VAL A 56 24.93 12.36 -18.79
CA VAL A 56 24.94 13.37 -17.71
C VAL A 56 26.24 13.29 -16.92
N LYS A 57 26.67 12.08 -16.53
CA LYS A 57 27.94 11.86 -15.82
C LYS A 57 29.15 12.26 -16.66
N LEU A 58 29.13 11.92 -17.94
CA LEU A 58 30.20 12.24 -18.90
C LEU A 58 30.24 13.71 -19.33
N GLY A 59 29.20 14.51 -19.06
CA GLY A 59 29.16 15.93 -19.40
C GLY A 59 29.03 16.20 -20.90
N SER A 60 28.40 15.29 -21.65
CA SER A 60 28.17 15.49 -23.09
C SER A 60 26.73 15.92 -23.31
N PHE A 61 26.46 17.22 -23.21
CA PHE A 61 25.10 17.76 -23.23
C PHE A 61 24.30 17.44 -24.51
N ASP A 62 24.93 17.55 -25.68
CA ASP A 62 24.34 17.19 -26.97
C ASP A 62 23.96 15.69 -27.06
N ALA A 63 24.68 14.81 -26.36
CA ALA A 63 24.33 13.40 -26.27
C ALA A 63 23.20 13.14 -25.25
N ILE A 64 23.05 13.97 -24.22
CA ILE A 64 21.92 13.92 -23.27
C ILE A 64 20.61 14.18 -24.01
N LEU A 65 20.54 15.24 -24.82
CA LEU A 65 19.32 15.59 -25.53
C LEU A 65 18.88 14.52 -26.52
N ARG A 66 19.81 14.03 -27.36
CA ARG A 66 19.52 12.93 -28.29
C ARG A 66 19.07 11.66 -27.57
N ALA A 67 19.75 11.29 -26.49
CA ALA A 67 19.38 10.12 -25.72
C ALA A 67 17.99 10.26 -25.07
N PHE A 68 17.56 11.47 -24.75
CA PHE A 68 16.21 11.72 -24.23
C PHE A 68 15.15 11.65 -25.34
N GLU A 69 15.42 12.22 -26.51
CA GLU A 69 14.52 12.18 -27.68
C GLU A 69 14.26 10.75 -28.18
N ASP A 70 15.25 9.86 -28.03
CA ASP A 70 15.12 8.44 -28.40
C ASP A 70 14.18 7.65 -27.47
N ILE A 71 13.81 8.15 -26.29
CA ILE A 71 13.01 7.42 -25.29
C ILE A 71 11.51 7.53 -25.58
N ASN A 72 10.83 6.40 -25.78
CA ASN A 72 9.37 6.36 -25.78
C ASN A 72 8.83 6.44 -24.34
N HIS A 73 7.90 7.35 -24.12
CA HIS A 73 7.26 7.62 -22.82
C HIS A 73 8.28 7.77 -21.66
N PRO A 74 9.08 8.86 -21.66
CA PRO A 74 10.06 9.11 -20.60
C PRO A 74 9.42 9.10 -19.21
N ASN A 75 10.09 8.48 -18.24
CA ASN A 75 9.60 8.37 -16.87
C ASN A 75 10.29 9.42 -15.97
N VAL A 76 9.92 9.41 -14.68
CA VAL A 76 10.47 10.34 -13.67
C VAL A 76 12.00 10.33 -13.66
N PHE A 77 12.62 9.15 -13.79
CA PHE A 77 14.08 9.04 -13.80
C PHE A 77 14.68 9.68 -15.06
N SER A 78 14.06 9.48 -16.23
CA SER A 78 14.49 10.15 -17.47
C SER A 78 14.47 11.67 -17.30
N TYR A 79 13.36 12.23 -16.80
CA TYR A 79 13.24 13.67 -16.55
C TYR A 79 14.23 14.17 -15.48
N ALA A 80 14.44 13.43 -14.38
CA ALA A 80 15.39 13.80 -13.34
C ALA A 80 16.84 13.84 -13.86
N SER A 81 17.21 12.88 -14.70
CA SER A 81 18.51 12.85 -15.38
C SER A 81 18.66 14.02 -16.35
N LEU A 82 17.61 14.36 -17.11
CA LEU A 82 17.60 15.51 -18.01
C LEU A 82 17.77 16.84 -17.25
N ILE A 83 17.02 17.05 -16.16
CA ILE A 83 17.14 18.22 -15.27
C ILE A 83 18.58 18.34 -14.74
N ARG A 84 19.16 17.23 -14.27
CA ARG A 84 20.55 17.20 -13.80
C ARG A 84 21.54 17.60 -14.90
N GLY A 85 21.29 17.16 -16.13
CA GLY A 85 22.06 17.56 -17.32
C GLY A 85 22.04 19.08 -17.54
N TYR A 86 20.84 19.69 -17.56
CA TYR A 86 20.68 21.13 -17.69
C TYR A 86 21.34 21.93 -16.55
N THR A 87 21.16 21.50 -15.30
CA THR A 87 21.79 22.15 -14.14
C THR A 87 23.31 22.11 -14.20
N LYS A 88 23.90 21.00 -14.65
CA LYS A 88 25.37 20.87 -14.76
C LYS A 88 25.98 21.83 -15.78
N GLU A 89 25.23 22.18 -16.82
CA GLU A 89 25.61 23.18 -17.83
C GLU A 89 25.21 24.62 -17.44
N GLY A 90 24.62 24.84 -16.25
CA GLY A 90 24.18 26.17 -15.80
C GLY A 90 22.90 26.68 -16.46
N ARG A 91 22.20 25.82 -17.22
CA ARG A 91 20.96 26.14 -17.95
C ARG A 91 19.73 25.97 -17.05
N LEU A 92 19.59 26.86 -16.09
CA LEU A 92 18.59 26.73 -15.02
C LEU A 92 17.15 26.98 -15.50
N ASP A 93 16.96 27.84 -16.49
CA ASP A 93 15.62 28.14 -17.03
C ASP A 93 15.02 26.91 -17.71
N GLU A 94 15.80 26.23 -18.56
CA GLU A 94 15.38 25.01 -19.22
C GLU A 94 15.24 23.83 -18.25
N ALA A 95 16.09 23.77 -17.21
CA ALA A 95 15.91 22.81 -16.12
C ALA A 95 14.56 23.02 -15.41
N GLY A 96 14.17 24.29 -15.19
CA GLY A 96 12.87 24.68 -14.66
C GLY A 96 11.70 24.28 -15.57
N ASP A 97 11.83 24.48 -16.88
CA ASP A 97 10.83 24.06 -17.88
C ASP A 97 10.61 22.54 -17.88
N VAL A 98 11.70 21.77 -17.82
CA VAL A 98 11.63 20.30 -17.74
C VAL A 98 11.01 19.86 -16.42
N PHE A 99 11.35 20.52 -15.30
CA PHE A 99 10.74 20.25 -14.00
C PHE A 99 9.23 20.53 -13.98
N ARG A 100 8.77 21.53 -14.74
CA ARG A 100 7.36 21.86 -14.91
C ARG A 100 6.58 20.85 -15.77
N ASN A 101 7.19 19.74 -16.18
CA ASN A 101 6.51 18.69 -16.92
C ASN A 101 5.42 17.98 -16.08
N VAL A 102 4.33 17.58 -16.77
CA VAL A 102 3.19 16.82 -16.20
C VAL A 102 3.60 15.58 -15.40
N VAL A 103 4.65 14.87 -15.81
CA VAL A 103 5.15 13.65 -15.16
C VAL A 103 5.77 13.97 -13.79
N CYS A 104 6.56 15.05 -13.70
CA CYS A 104 7.16 15.52 -12.45
C CYS A 104 6.08 15.97 -11.46
N TRP A 105 5.14 16.81 -11.90
CA TRP A 105 3.99 17.23 -11.10
C TRP A 105 3.18 16.05 -10.55
N ASN A 106 2.78 15.11 -11.42
CA ASN A 106 2.00 13.94 -11.00
C ASN A 106 2.73 13.10 -9.95
N THR A 107 4.06 12.98 -10.09
CA THR A 107 4.89 12.24 -9.13
C THR A 107 4.92 12.92 -7.78
N MET A 108 5.09 14.25 -7.74
CA MET A 108 5.07 15.01 -6.49
C MET A 108 3.69 14.94 -5.81
N ILE A 109 2.61 15.11 -6.56
CA ILE A 109 1.24 15.02 -6.05
C ILE A 109 0.96 13.61 -5.49
N SER A 110 1.30 12.56 -6.23
CA SER A 110 1.12 11.18 -5.79
C SER A 110 1.95 10.86 -4.55
N GLY A 111 3.22 11.29 -4.52
CA GLY A 111 4.10 11.08 -3.36
C GLY A 111 3.60 11.78 -2.10
N CYS A 112 3.11 13.02 -2.21
CA CYS A 112 2.51 13.74 -1.09
C CYS A 112 1.20 13.09 -0.61
N SER A 113 0.35 12.66 -1.53
CA SER A 113 -0.89 11.94 -1.21
C SER A 113 -0.63 10.62 -0.47
N GLN A 114 0.32 9.81 -0.94
CA GLN A 114 0.65 8.51 -0.33
C GLN A 114 1.34 8.63 1.03
N SER A 115 2.12 9.71 1.24
CA SER A 115 2.78 9.99 2.53
C SER A 115 1.86 10.66 3.55
N GLY A 116 0.59 10.93 3.20
CA GLY A 116 -0.38 11.59 4.08
C GLY A 116 -0.24 13.12 4.15
N ARG A 117 0.68 13.73 3.38
CA ARG A 117 0.79 15.19 3.21
C ARG A 117 -0.28 15.69 2.24
N ASN A 118 -1.53 15.53 2.66
CA ASN A 118 -2.69 15.73 1.79
C ASN A 118 -2.85 17.21 1.36
N GLU A 119 -2.58 18.18 2.23
CA GLU A 119 -2.69 19.61 1.89
C GLU A 119 -1.68 19.99 0.81
N GLU A 120 -0.43 19.54 0.94
CA GLU A 120 0.61 19.74 -0.08
C GLU A 120 0.18 19.14 -1.42
N ALA A 121 -0.39 17.93 -1.43
CA ALA A 121 -0.84 17.30 -2.67
C ALA A 121 -1.91 18.12 -3.41
N VAL A 122 -2.85 18.74 -2.69
CA VAL A 122 -3.88 19.61 -3.28
C VAL A 122 -3.28 20.94 -3.75
N ASN A 123 -2.36 21.53 -2.97
CA ASN A 123 -1.67 22.77 -3.34
C ASN A 123 -0.84 22.59 -4.61
N LEU A 124 -0.11 21.48 -4.74
CA LEU A 124 0.66 21.14 -5.93
C LEU A 124 -0.23 21.00 -7.18
N LEU A 125 -1.47 20.48 -7.06
CA LEU A 125 -2.41 20.47 -8.19
C LEU A 125 -2.80 21.89 -8.61
N ASN A 126 -3.03 22.79 -7.64
CA ASN A 126 -3.36 24.18 -7.94
C ASN A 126 -2.18 24.93 -8.58
N GLU A 127 -0.96 24.67 -8.13
CA GLU A 127 0.26 25.21 -8.72
C GLU A 127 0.46 24.70 -10.15
N MET A 128 0.23 23.40 -10.39
CA MET A 128 0.25 22.81 -11.73
C MET A 128 -0.66 23.57 -12.70
N PHE A 129 -1.86 23.96 -12.27
CA PHE A 129 -2.76 24.82 -13.07
C PHE A 129 -2.23 26.24 -13.28
N ARG A 130 -1.64 26.86 -12.26
CA ARG A 130 -1.08 28.22 -12.34
C ARG A 130 0.07 28.30 -13.34
N GLU A 131 0.87 27.24 -13.43
CA GLU A 131 1.94 27.08 -14.41
C GLU A 131 1.43 26.70 -15.82
N GLY A 132 0.10 26.64 -16.03
CA GLY A 132 -0.50 26.32 -17.33
C GLY A 132 -0.42 24.84 -17.73
N VAL A 133 -0.05 23.95 -16.81
CA VAL A 133 0.08 22.52 -17.07
C VAL A 133 -1.27 21.85 -16.81
N THR A 134 -1.81 21.16 -17.81
CA THR A 134 -3.09 20.46 -17.65
C THR A 134 -2.91 19.17 -16.87
N PRO A 135 -3.62 18.97 -15.73
CA PRO A 135 -3.50 17.74 -14.97
C PRO A 135 -4.08 16.53 -15.69
N ILE A 136 -3.43 15.38 -15.50
CA ILE A 136 -3.91 14.10 -16.00
C ILE A 136 -4.84 13.43 -14.98
N GLN A 137 -5.57 12.40 -15.41
CA GLN A 137 -6.51 11.66 -14.55
C GLN A 137 -5.89 11.19 -13.22
N SER A 138 -4.62 10.73 -13.24
CA SER A 138 -3.88 10.34 -12.03
C SER A 138 -3.69 11.51 -11.06
N SER A 139 -3.42 12.71 -11.55
CA SER A 139 -3.19 13.90 -10.72
C SER A 139 -4.48 14.30 -10.00
N TYR A 140 -5.61 14.29 -10.71
CA TYR A 140 -6.92 14.51 -10.09
C TYR A 140 -7.28 13.42 -9.08
N HIS A 141 -7.00 12.15 -9.40
CA HIS A 141 -7.23 11.04 -8.49
C HIS A 141 -6.50 11.24 -7.14
N CYS A 142 -5.20 11.52 -7.18
CA CYS A 142 -4.40 11.75 -5.98
C CYS A 142 -4.89 12.97 -5.19
N ALA A 143 -5.26 14.05 -5.88
CA ALA A 143 -5.81 15.25 -5.24
C ALA A 143 -7.19 15.02 -4.61
N ILE A 144 -8.05 14.18 -5.22
CA ILE A 144 -9.33 13.77 -4.63
C ILE A 144 -9.11 12.93 -3.37
N ILE A 145 -8.19 11.95 -3.40
CA ILE A 145 -7.85 11.17 -2.20
C ILE A 145 -7.35 12.10 -1.10
N ALA A 146 -6.50 13.06 -1.45
CA ALA A 146 -5.99 14.04 -0.51
C ALA A 146 -7.11 14.91 0.09
N ALA A 147 -7.98 15.47 -0.75
CA ALA A 147 -9.15 16.24 -0.29
C ALA A 147 -10.09 15.41 0.61
N ALA A 148 -10.28 14.13 0.27
CA ALA A 148 -11.07 13.19 1.07
C ALA A 148 -10.46 12.92 2.44
N ASN A 149 -9.14 12.80 2.52
CA ASN A 149 -8.43 12.60 3.78
C ASN A 149 -8.42 13.85 4.67
N ILE A 150 -8.44 15.04 4.08
CA ILE A 150 -8.59 16.32 4.81
C ILE A 150 -10.05 16.51 5.27
N GLY A 151 -11.02 15.86 4.61
CA GLY A 151 -12.44 16.09 4.82
C GLY A 151 -12.94 17.42 4.22
N SER A 152 -12.22 17.96 3.22
CA SER A 152 -12.58 19.24 2.60
C SER A 152 -13.50 19.05 1.41
N LEU A 153 -14.80 19.05 1.67
CA LEU A 153 -15.85 18.90 0.65
C LEU A 153 -15.78 19.98 -0.44
N GLY A 154 -15.53 21.24 -0.06
CA GLY A 154 -15.44 22.36 -0.99
C GLY A 154 -14.31 22.17 -2.02
N LEU A 155 -13.12 21.78 -1.55
CA LEU A 155 -11.99 21.43 -2.42
C LEU A 155 -12.33 20.22 -3.30
N GLY A 156 -12.90 19.18 -2.70
CA GLY A 156 -13.32 17.98 -3.43
C GLY A 156 -14.29 18.27 -4.58
N ARG A 157 -15.33 19.08 -4.33
CA ARG A 157 -16.30 19.51 -5.35
C ARG A 157 -15.64 20.35 -6.45
N SER A 158 -14.73 21.26 -6.09
CA SER A 158 -13.97 22.05 -7.07
C SER A 158 -13.09 21.18 -7.98
N ILE A 159 -12.34 20.25 -7.38
CA ILE A 159 -11.48 19.30 -8.12
C ILE A 159 -12.34 18.40 -9.02
N HIS A 160 -13.48 17.90 -8.53
CA HIS A 160 -14.41 17.09 -9.32
C HIS A 160 -14.96 17.87 -10.52
N ALA A 161 -15.43 19.10 -10.32
CA ALA A 161 -15.92 19.96 -11.41
C ALA A 161 -14.82 20.23 -12.45
N SER A 162 -13.59 20.50 -11.99
CA SER A 162 -12.43 20.69 -12.86
C SER A 162 -12.10 19.41 -13.64
N ALA A 163 -12.14 18.23 -13.01
CA ALA A 163 -11.89 16.96 -13.68
C ALA A 163 -12.93 16.68 -14.79
N VAL A 164 -14.21 16.93 -14.52
CA VAL A 164 -15.28 16.79 -15.54
C VAL A 164 -15.04 17.73 -16.72
N LYS A 165 -14.63 18.98 -16.44
CA LYS A 165 -14.34 19.97 -17.49
C LYS A 165 -13.17 19.57 -18.39
N HIS A 166 -12.08 19.03 -17.82
CA HIS A 166 -10.84 18.78 -18.56
C HIS A 166 -10.72 17.34 -19.11
N LEU A 167 -11.25 16.34 -18.42
CA LEU A 167 -11.13 14.94 -18.80
C LEU A 167 -12.37 14.39 -19.51
N GLY A 168 -13.52 15.08 -19.42
CA GLY A 168 -14.78 14.60 -19.97
C GLY A 168 -15.27 13.35 -19.23
N GLN A 169 -15.24 12.19 -19.91
CA GLN A 169 -15.76 10.95 -19.35
C GLN A 169 -14.80 10.36 -18.30
N LEU A 170 -15.28 10.25 -17.06
CA LEU A 170 -14.50 9.75 -15.94
C LEU A 170 -14.50 8.22 -15.92
N GLY A 171 -13.32 7.61 -15.92
CA GLY A 171 -13.16 6.16 -15.80
C GLY A 171 -13.48 5.62 -14.40
N LEU A 172 -13.69 4.30 -14.31
CA LEU A 172 -14.05 3.59 -13.06
C LEU A 172 -13.13 3.91 -11.88
N PHE A 173 -11.81 3.95 -12.12
CA PHE A 173 -10.83 4.26 -11.08
C PHE A 173 -11.06 5.64 -10.45
N PHE A 174 -11.42 6.63 -11.27
CA PHE A 174 -11.74 7.97 -10.80
C PHE A 174 -13.08 8.00 -10.06
N ALA A 175 -14.09 7.30 -10.58
CA ALA A 175 -15.40 7.18 -9.95
C ALA A 175 -15.31 6.60 -8.53
N ASN A 176 -14.50 5.55 -8.32
CA ASN A 176 -14.23 4.97 -6.99
C ASN A 176 -13.67 6.00 -6.00
N SER A 177 -12.88 6.95 -6.50
CA SER A 177 -12.27 8.01 -5.68
C SER A 177 -13.30 9.06 -5.28
N LEU A 178 -14.22 9.39 -6.19
CA LEU A 178 -15.35 10.27 -5.89
C LEU A 178 -16.30 9.67 -4.85
N ILE A 179 -16.62 8.39 -4.97
CA ILE A 179 -17.45 7.68 -3.98
C ILE A 179 -16.80 7.79 -2.59
N SER A 180 -15.48 7.51 -2.50
CA SER A 180 -14.74 7.65 -1.26
C SER A 180 -14.64 9.09 -0.76
N LEU A 181 -14.52 10.08 -1.65
CA LEU A 181 -14.45 11.50 -1.28
C LEU A 181 -15.72 11.95 -0.58
N TYR A 182 -16.86 11.76 -1.24
CA TYR A 182 -18.14 12.19 -0.69
C TYR A 182 -18.47 11.46 0.60
N ALA A 183 -18.20 10.15 0.66
CA ALA A 183 -18.38 9.35 1.87
C ALA A 183 -17.54 9.87 3.06
N LYS A 184 -16.23 10.12 2.85
CA LYS A 184 -15.34 10.65 3.91
C LYS A 184 -15.68 12.08 4.34
N CYS A 185 -16.36 12.84 3.48
CA CYS A 185 -16.83 14.19 3.79
C CYS A 185 -18.24 14.21 4.43
N GLY A 186 -18.85 13.05 4.67
CA GLY A 186 -20.18 12.94 5.27
C GLY A 186 -21.36 13.02 4.30
N GLU A 187 -21.10 13.19 3.00
CA GLU A 187 -22.14 13.36 1.98
C GLU A 187 -22.50 11.99 1.35
N MET A 188 -23.18 11.13 2.11
CA MET A 188 -23.50 9.77 1.64
C MET A 188 -24.46 9.75 0.44
N GLU A 189 -25.35 10.73 0.31
CA GLU A 189 -26.22 10.85 -0.87
C GLU A 189 -25.42 11.10 -2.16
N ASP A 190 -24.46 12.02 -2.13
CA ASP A 190 -23.56 12.31 -3.26
C ASP A 190 -22.66 11.10 -3.57
N SER A 191 -22.19 10.40 -2.53
CA SER A 191 -21.42 9.15 -2.68
C SER A 191 -22.23 8.07 -3.41
N LEU A 192 -23.48 7.88 -3.00
CA LEU A 192 -24.41 6.93 -3.62
C LEU A 192 -24.77 7.34 -5.05
N LEU A 193 -24.93 8.64 -5.31
CA LEU A 193 -25.16 9.16 -6.66
C LEU A 193 -23.96 8.88 -7.57
N ALA A 194 -22.73 9.10 -7.11
CA ALA A 194 -21.51 8.78 -7.84
C ALA A 194 -21.42 7.26 -8.14
N PHE A 195 -21.76 6.42 -7.15
CA PHE A 195 -21.82 4.98 -7.33
C PHE A 195 -22.85 4.56 -8.39
N ARG A 196 -24.07 5.10 -8.35
CA ARG A 196 -25.15 4.79 -9.30
C ARG A 196 -24.83 5.23 -10.73
N LYS A 197 -24.14 6.37 -10.90
CA LYS A 197 -23.71 6.88 -12.21
C LYS A 197 -22.62 6.02 -12.85
N THR A 198 -21.96 5.16 -12.08
CA THR A 198 -20.90 4.29 -12.58
C THR A 198 -21.51 3.06 -13.26
N ARG A 199 -21.28 2.89 -14.58
CA ARG A 199 -21.84 1.78 -15.37
C ARG A 199 -21.36 0.42 -14.87
N GLU A 200 -20.05 0.27 -14.71
CA GLU A 200 -19.42 -0.95 -14.19
C GLU A 200 -18.97 -0.72 -12.76
N ARG A 201 -19.41 -1.56 -11.82
CA ARG A 201 -19.06 -1.48 -10.41
C ARG A 201 -18.25 -2.71 -10.04
N ASN A 202 -17.10 -2.52 -9.44
CA ASN A 202 -16.25 -3.60 -8.97
C ASN A 202 -16.24 -3.64 -7.44
N VAL A 203 -15.56 -4.62 -6.86
CA VAL A 203 -15.42 -4.77 -5.40
C VAL A 203 -14.95 -3.48 -4.72
N VAL A 204 -14.09 -2.69 -5.38
CA VAL A 204 -13.61 -1.41 -4.84
C VAL A 204 -14.73 -0.38 -4.74
N SER A 205 -15.63 -0.28 -5.74
CA SER A 205 -16.80 0.61 -5.69
C SER A 205 -17.73 0.28 -4.52
N TRP A 206 -18.00 -1.01 -4.29
CA TRP A 206 -18.84 -1.47 -3.18
C TRP A 206 -18.17 -1.26 -1.84
N ASN A 207 -16.87 -1.54 -1.73
CA ASN A 207 -16.09 -1.30 -0.51
C ASN A 207 -16.09 0.18 -0.11
N ALA A 208 -16.04 1.09 -1.08
CA ALA A 208 -16.12 2.53 -0.81
C ALA A 208 -17.46 2.91 -0.17
N LEU A 209 -18.58 2.34 -0.64
CA LEU A 209 -19.89 2.55 -0.02
C LEU A 209 -19.99 1.90 1.37
N ILE A 210 -19.57 0.64 1.54
CA ILE A 210 -19.63 -0.05 2.84
C ILE A 210 -18.82 0.71 3.89
N CYS A 211 -17.57 1.07 3.56
CA CYS A 211 -16.73 1.87 4.45
C CYS A 211 -17.33 3.26 4.70
N GLY A 212 -17.97 3.85 3.68
CA GLY A 212 -18.61 5.15 3.79
C GLY A 212 -19.77 5.16 4.77
N TYR A 213 -20.73 4.25 4.62
CA TYR A 213 -21.83 4.10 5.57
C TYR A 213 -21.32 3.75 6.97
N ALA A 214 -20.31 2.87 7.07
CA ALA A 214 -19.68 2.54 8.36
C ALA A 214 -19.17 3.80 9.08
N GLN A 215 -18.34 4.61 8.39
CA GLN A 215 -17.71 5.81 8.95
C GLN A 215 -18.71 6.91 9.33
N ASN A 216 -19.87 6.95 8.67
CA ASN A 216 -20.94 7.90 8.96
C ASN A 216 -21.95 7.39 10.01
N GLY A 217 -21.66 6.27 10.67
CA GLY A 217 -22.51 5.71 11.72
C GLY A 217 -23.77 4.99 11.21
N GLU A 218 -23.91 4.85 9.90
CA GLU A 218 -25.05 4.18 9.25
C GLU A 218 -24.80 2.68 9.06
N GLY A 219 -24.47 1.98 10.15
CA GLY A 219 -23.98 0.60 10.07
C GLY A 219 -24.97 -0.39 9.43
N LYS A 220 -26.28 -0.21 9.64
CA LYS A 220 -27.31 -1.02 8.99
C LYS A 220 -27.32 -0.85 7.46
N ALA A 221 -27.18 0.38 6.97
CA ALA A 221 -27.08 0.64 5.54
C ALA A 221 -25.81 0.01 4.93
N ALA A 222 -24.70 -0.05 5.69
CA ALA A 222 -23.49 -0.74 5.26
C ALA A 222 -23.72 -2.25 5.10
N VAL A 223 -24.47 -2.88 6.03
CA VAL A 223 -24.89 -4.28 5.96
C VAL A 223 -25.76 -4.51 4.71
N ASP A 224 -26.77 -3.66 4.46
CA ASP A 224 -27.62 -3.76 3.26
C ASP A 224 -26.82 -3.64 1.95
N VAL A 225 -25.76 -2.81 1.94
CA VAL A 225 -24.85 -2.71 0.79
C VAL A 225 -24.02 -3.99 0.62
N TYR A 226 -23.52 -4.57 1.71
CA TYR A 226 -22.78 -5.82 1.70
C TYR A 226 -23.63 -6.99 1.19
N ASP A 227 -24.86 -7.14 1.67
CA ASP A 227 -25.76 -8.21 1.23
C ASP A 227 -26.11 -8.07 -0.24
N ARG A 228 -26.35 -6.84 -0.72
CA ARG A 228 -26.51 -6.57 -2.16
C ARG A 228 -25.28 -6.91 -2.98
N MET A 229 -24.08 -6.62 -2.47
CA MET A 229 -22.83 -7.01 -3.14
C MET A 229 -22.75 -8.54 -3.31
N LYS A 230 -23.09 -9.31 -2.27
CA LYS A 230 -23.11 -10.78 -2.35
C LYS A 230 -24.19 -11.31 -3.30
N LEU A 231 -25.38 -10.72 -3.30
CA LEU A 231 -26.46 -11.09 -4.24
C LEU A 231 -26.07 -10.87 -5.71
N MET A 232 -25.20 -9.91 -5.97
CA MET A 232 -24.63 -9.66 -7.32
C MET A 232 -23.51 -10.64 -7.70
N GLY A 233 -23.19 -11.62 -6.84
CA GLY A 233 -22.14 -12.61 -7.07
C GLY A 233 -20.72 -12.05 -6.96
N LEU A 234 -20.54 -10.89 -6.32
CA LEU A 234 -19.22 -10.32 -6.10
C LEU A 234 -18.62 -10.85 -4.81
N GLU A 235 -17.44 -11.48 -4.92
CA GLU A 235 -16.71 -12.03 -3.79
C GLU A 235 -16.16 -10.92 -2.87
N PRO A 236 -16.53 -10.92 -1.58
CA PRO A 236 -15.94 -10.03 -0.58
C PRO A 236 -14.43 -10.22 -0.46
N ASN A 237 -13.69 -9.12 -0.32
CA ASN A 237 -12.27 -9.15 -0.02
C ASN A 237 -11.98 -8.64 1.41
N SER A 238 -10.70 -8.62 1.79
CA SER A 238 -10.27 -8.21 3.14
C SER A 238 -10.78 -6.80 3.49
N VAL A 239 -10.80 -5.89 2.52
CA VAL A 239 -11.29 -4.52 2.74
C VAL A 239 -12.81 -4.51 2.96
N THR A 240 -13.56 -5.36 2.25
CA THR A 240 -15.00 -5.55 2.43
C THR A 240 -15.32 -5.97 3.86
N LEU A 241 -14.67 -7.04 4.34
CA LEU A 241 -14.91 -7.59 5.67
C LEU A 241 -14.54 -6.60 6.77
N ARG A 242 -13.39 -5.91 6.64
CA ARG A 242 -13.01 -4.84 7.56
C ARG A 242 -14.06 -3.73 7.63
N GLY A 243 -14.56 -3.28 6.47
CA GLY A 243 -15.59 -2.23 6.41
C GLY A 243 -16.90 -2.67 7.08
N LEU A 244 -17.31 -3.91 6.85
CA LEU A 244 -18.51 -4.49 7.46
C LEU A 244 -18.39 -4.62 8.99
N LEU A 245 -17.27 -5.15 9.49
CA LEU A 245 -17.04 -5.26 10.94
C LEU A 245 -16.97 -3.88 11.61
N LEU A 246 -16.36 -2.89 10.94
CA LEU A 246 -16.37 -1.51 11.44
C LEU A 246 -17.79 -0.93 11.52
N ALA A 247 -18.64 -1.23 10.53
CA ALA A 247 -20.05 -0.84 10.55
C ALA A 247 -20.78 -1.45 11.75
N CYS A 248 -20.55 -2.74 12.03
CA CYS A 248 -21.09 -3.41 13.20
C CYS A 248 -20.59 -2.75 14.50
N ASN A 249 -19.31 -2.38 14.60
CA ASN A 249 -18.75 -1.70 15.78
C ASN A 249 -19.43 -0.36 16.04
N HIS A 250 -19.67 0.44 14.99
CA HIS A 250 -20.26 1.76 15.13
C HIS A 250 -21.77 1.72 15.38
N ALA A 251 -22.47 0.72 14.84
CA ALA A 251 -23.91 0.53 15.06
C ALA A 251 -24.26 -0.34 16.27
N GLY A 252 -23.26 -0.92 16.96
CA GLY A 252 -23.48 -1.82 18.09
C GLY A 252 -24.12 -3.17 17.71
N LEU A 253 -23.95 -3.60 16.45
CA LEU A 253 -24.50 -4.86 15.91
C LEU A 253 -23.56 -6.02 16.26
N VAL A 254 -23.49 -6.34 17.56
CA VAL A 254 -22.50 -7.28 18.10
C VAL A 254 -22.72 -8.70 17.58
N ASP A 255 -23.96 -9.16 17.58
CA ASP A 255 -24.29 -10.52 17.14
C ASP A 255 -24.06 -10.70 15.63
N GLU A 256 -24.49 -9.73 14.81
CA GLU A 256 -24.28 -9.76 13.36
C GLU A 256 -22.78 -9.68 13.01
N GLY A 257 -22.02 -8.81 13.69
CA GLY A 257 -20.58 -8.71 13.45
C GLY A 257 -19.82 -10.00 13.81
N CYS A 258 -20.22 -10.68 14.89
CA CYS A 258 -19.73 -12.02 15.22
C CYS A 258 -20.09 -13.03 14.13
N GLU A 259 -21.34 -13.06 13.67
CA GLU A 259 -21.80 -13.97 12.63
C GLU A 259 -20.99 -13.79 11.33
N TYR A 260 -20.86 -12.55 10.84
CA TYR A 260 -20.09 -12.25 9.63
C TYR A 260 -18.62 -12.63 9.77
N PHE A 261 -18.00 -12.39 10.93
CA PHE A 261 -16.62 -12.77 11.18
C PHE A 261 -16.43 -14.29 11.12
N TYR A 262 -17.25 -15.04 11.85
CA TYR A 262 -17.11 -16.50 11.92
C TYR A 262 -17.51 -17.17 10.60
N GLN A 263 -18.51 -16.64 9.91
CA GLN A 263 -18.84 -17.07 8.55
C GLN A 263 -17.65 -16.85 7.60
N ALA A 264 -17.08 -15.64 7.56
CA ALA A 264 -15.94 -15.35 6.69
C ALA A 264 -14.73 -16.24 7.01
N ARG A 265 -14.47 -16.49 8.31
CA ARG A 265 -13.40 -17.39 8.77
C ARG A 265 -13.63 -18.83 8.32
N ARG A 266 -14.88 -19.31 8.30
CA ARG A 266 -15.24 -20.67 7.86
C ARG A 266 -15.17 -20.80 6.34
N ASP A 267 -15.75 -19.84 5.63
CA ASP A 267 -15.96 -19.91 4.19
C ASP A 267 -14.63 -19.65 3.44
N ASN A 268 -13.78 -18.74 3.93
CA ASN A 268 -12.45 -18.49 3.37
C ASN A 268 -11.43 -18.09 4.44
N PRO A 269 -10.76 -19.04 5.10
CA PRO A 269 -9.74 -18.75 6.11
C PRO A 269 -8.58 -17.86 5.60
N ARG A 270 -8.27 -17.91 4.29
CA ARG A 270 -7.19 -17.10 3.67
C ARG A 270 -7.53 -15.61 3.59
N LEU A 271 -8.81 -15.26 3.69
CA LEU A 271 -9.28 -13.88 3.75
C LEU A 271 -8.89 -13.19 5.07
N MET A 272 -8.72 -13.97 6.14
CA MET A 272 -8.60 -13.45 7.49
C MET A 272 -7.21 -12.84 7.74
N ARG A 273 -7.20 -11.57 8.16
CA ARG A 273 -6.00 -10.81 8.53
C ARG A 273 -6.13 -10.29 9.96
N ALA A 274 -5.00 -9.94 10.57
CA ALA A 274 -4.95 -9.46 11.95
C ALA A 274 -5.90 -8.28 12.24
N GLU A 275 -6.12 -7.42 11.24
CA GLU A 275 -7.07 -6.30 11.33
C GLU A 275 -8.52 -6.74 11.55
N HIS A 276 -8.97 -7.87 11.00
CA HIS A 276 -10.33 -8.37 11.22
C HIS A 276 -10.52 -8.86 12.65
N TYR A 277 -9.52 -9.56 13.20
CA TYR A 277 -9.54 -10.00 14.59
C TYR A 277 -9.56 -8.80 15.55
N ALA A 278 -8.80 -7.75 15.22
CA ALA A 278 -8.83 -6.50 15.99
C ALA A 278 -10.21 -5.83 15.94
N CYS A 279 -10.88 -5.82 14.77
CA CYS A 279 -12.24 -5.28 14.66
C CYS A 279 -13.23 -6.08 15.51
N LEU A 280 -13.17 -7.42 15.50
CA LEU A 280 -14.05 -8.25 16.34
C LEU A 280 -13.77 -8.05 17.83
N MET A 281 -12.50 -7.94 18.22
CA MET A 281 -12.16 -7.65 19.62
C MET A 281 -12.69 -6.28 20.06
N ASP A 282 -12.56 -5.26 19.21
CA ASP A 282 -13.17 -3.94 19.44
C ASP A 282 -14.71 -4.05 19.57
N LEU A 283 -15.36 -4.87 18.73
CA LEU A 283 -16.81 -5.12 18.81
C LEU A 283 -17.22 -5.70 20.16
N LEU A 284 -16.58 -6.80 20.56
CA LEU A 284 -16.90 -7.53 21.80
C LEU A 284 -16.65 -6.67 23.03
N SER A 285 -15.51 -5.98 23.05
CA SER A 285 -15.12 -5.12 24.18
C SER A 285 -16.02 -3.89 24.32
N ARG A 286 -16.40 -3.22 23.22
CA ARG A 286 -17.37 -2.12 23.23
C ARG A 286 -18.79 -2.59 23.54
N GLY A 287 -19.14 -3.80 23.12
CA GLY A 287 -20.41 -4.46 23.46
C GLY A 287 -20.49 -4.96 24.90
N GLY A 288 -19.40 -4.87 25.69
CA GLY A 288 -19.35 -5.35 27.07
C GLY A 288 -19.30 -6.88 27.19
N ARG A 289 -19.11 -7.62 26.08
CA ARG A 289 -19.01 -9.09 26.05
C ARG A 289 -17.61 -9.58 26.42
N PHE A 290 -17.19 -9.27 27.65
CA PHE A 290 -15.81 -9.53 28.08
C PHE A 290 -15.46 -11.02 28.19
N GLU A 291 -16.41 -11.88 28.56
CA GLU A 291 -16.16 -13.33 28.61
C GLU A 291 -15.87 -13.91 27.22
N GLU A 292 -16.60 -13.45 26.21
CA GLU A 292 -16.35 -13.83 24.81
C GLU A 292 -15.04 -13.23 24.29
N ALA A 293 -14.74 -11.98 24.66
CA ALA A 293 -13.46 -11.35 24.34
C ALA A 293 -12.26 -12.13 24.93
N GLU A 294 -12.34 -12.55 26.20
CA GLU A 294 -11.30 -13.38 26.84
C GLU A 294 -11.15 -14.74 26.16
N ARG A 295 -12.26 -15.38 25.79
CA ARG A 295 -12.22 -16.65 25.04
C ARG A 295 -11.57 -16.47 23.68
N PHE A 296 -11.94 -15.40 22.97
CA PHE A 296 -11.43 -15.06 21.66
C PHE A 296 -9.91 -14.82 21.66
N LEU A 297 -9.34 -14.26 22.74
CA LEU A 297 -7.87 -14.17 22.92
C LEU A 297 -7.18 -15.54 22.81
N GLY A 298 -7.83 -16.60 23.31
CA GLY A 298 -7.35 -17.98 23.22
C GLY A 298 -7.36 -18.57 21.81
N GLU A 299 -8.21 -18.04 20.94
CA GLU A 299 -8.38 -18.52 19.56
C GLU A 299 -7.48 -17.83 18.54
N LEU A 300 -6.74 -16.79 18.96
CA LEU A 300 -5.92 -15.99 18.05
C LEU A 300 -4.80 -16.84 17.44
N PRO A 301 -4.64 -16.84 16.10
CA PRO A 301 -3.60 -17.62 15.43
C PRO A 301 -2.21 -16.93 15.47
N PHE A 302 -2.13 -15.70 15.97
CA PHE A 302 -0.92 -14.88 16.05
C PHE A 302 -0.88 -14.09 17.37
N GLU A 303 0.26 -13.47 17.66
CA GLU A 303 0.37 -12.57 18.81
C GLU A 303 -0.29 -11.21 18.52
N PRO A 304 -1.31 -10.80 19.28
CA PRO A 304 -1.99 -9.53 19.04
C PRO A 304 -1.06 -8.33 19.26
N GLY A 305 -1.00 -7.45 18.27
CA GLY A 305 -0.22 -6.21 18.30
C GLY A 305 -0.88 -5.09 19.11
N ILE A 306 -0.17 -3.97 19.28
CA ILE A 306 -0.57 -2.83 20.12
C ILE A 306 -1.98 -2.30 19.78
N GLY A 307 -2.34 -2.22 18.50
CA GLY A 307 -3.65 -1.72 18.07
C GLY A 307 -4.83 -2.58 18.58
N PHE A 308 -4.62 -3.89 18.67
CA PHE A 308 -5.61 -4.84 19.17
C PHE A 308 -5.89 -4.61 20.67
N TRP A 309 -4.84 -4.48 21.47
CA TRP A 309 -4.95 -4.22 22.91
C TRP A 309 -5.49 -2.83 23.23
N LYS A 310 -5.15 -1.81 22.42
CA LYS A 310 -5.75 -0.46 22.55
C LYS A 310 -7.26 -0.51 22.38
N ALA A 311 -7.77 -1.30 21.44
CA ALA A 311 -9.21 -1.46 21.25
C ALA A 311 -9.87 -2.12 22.47
N LEU A 312 -9.30 -3.23 22.96
CA LEU A 312 -9.79 -3.91 24.16
C LEU A 312 -9.79 -2.98 25.39
N LEU A 313 -8.70 -2.27 25.63
CA LEU A 313 -8.59 -1.30 26.72
C LEU A 313 -9.63 -0.19 26.60
N GLY A 314 -9.92 0.26 25.37
CA GLY A 314 -10.98 1.22 25.07
C GLY A 314 -12.34 0.75 25.57
N GLY A 315 -12.73 -0.49 25.24
CA GLY A 315 -13.97 -1.11 25.72
C GLY A 315 -13.99 -1.32 27.23
N CYS A 316 -12.88 -1.80 27.82
CA CYS A 316 -12.76 -1.97 29.28
C CYS A 316 -12.96 -0.65 30.04
N ARG A 317 -12.43 0.47 29.52
CA ARG A 317 -12.61 1.79 30.12
C ARG A 317 -14.07 2.26 30.06
N VAL A 318 -14.77 1.98 28.96
CA VAL A 318 -16.20 2.35 28.80
C VAL A 318 -17.08 1.61 29.83
N HIS A 319 -16.81 0.33 30.08
CA HIS A 319 -17.62 -0.50 30.97
C HIS A 319 -17.02 -0.68 32.37
N SER A 320 -15.96 0.06 32.72
CA SER A 320 -15.25 -0.03 34.01
C SER A 320 -14.75 -1.44 34.37
N ASN A 321 -14.36 -2.24 33.38
CA ASN A 321 -13.76 -3.56 33.59
C ASN A 321 -12.26 -3.40 33.91
N TRP A 322 -11.95 -3.16 35.18
CA TRP A 322 -10.59 -2.87 35.65
C TRP A 322 -9.65 -4.06 35.52
N GLU A 323 -10.14 -5.28 35.74
CA GLU A 323 -9.29 -6.48 35.71
C GLU A 323 -8.75 -6.76 34.30
N LEU A 324 -9.63 -6.73 33.29
CA LEU A 324 -9.22 -6.94 31.91
C LEU A 324 -8.52 -5.69 31.34
N GLY A 325 -8.90 -4.50 31.81
CA GLY A 325 -8.22 -3.24 31.49
C GLY A 325 -6.77 -3.20 31.94
N GLU A 326 -6.47 -3.66 33.16
CA GLU A 326 -5.09 -3.75 33.68
C GLU A 326 -4.24 -4.72 32.86
N VAL A 327 -4.82 -5.86 32.47
CA VAL A 327 -4.20 -6.85 31.56
C VAL A 327 -3.88 -6.23 30.19
N ALA A 328 -4.81 -5.49 29.61
CA ALA A 328 -4.61 -4.83 28.32
C ALA A 328 -3.62 -3.65 28.39
N ALA A 329 -3.46 -3.01 29.55
CA ALA A 329 -2.54 -1.89 29.77
C ALA A 329 -1.09 -2.34 29.96
N ARG A 330 -0.85 -3.55 30.52
CA ARG A 330 0.49 -4.13 30.71
C ARG A 330 1.03 -4.82 29.45
N LEU A 331 1.13 -4.06 28.36
CA LEU A 331 1.59 -4.50 27.04
C LEU A 331 3.00 -5.14 27.02
N GLU A 332 3.81 -4.94 28.05
CA GLU A 332 5.19 -5.45 28.13
C GLU A 332 5.31 -6.87 28.73
N GLU A 333 4.23 -7.47 29.21
CA GLU A 333 4.26 -8.83 29.79
C GLU A 333 3.20 -9.74 29.17
N VAL A 334 3.36 -10.04 27.87
CA VAL A 334 2.61 -11.10 27.17
C VAL A 334 2.68 -12.45 27.95
N SER A 335 3.72 -12.66 28.76
CA SER A 335 3.90 -13.78 29.70
C SER A 335 2.85 -13.87 30.82
N GLU A 336 2.39 -12.75 31.36
CA GLU A 336 1.42 -12.69 32.46
C GLU A 336 0.00 -13.04 31.97
N ILE A 337 -0.34 -12.54 30.77
CA ILE A 337 -1.57 -12.91 30.04
C ILE A 337 -1.58 -14.42 29.77
N ARG A 338 -0.45 -14.97 29.32
CA ARG A 338 -0.27 -16.41 29.10
C ARG A 338 -0.39 -17.23 30.39
N ARG A 339 0.04 -16.70 31.55
CA ARG A 339 -0.13 -17.35 32.86
C ARG A 339 -1.62 -17.44 33.22
N ARG A 340 -2.34 -16.32 33.15
CA ARG A 340 -3.79 -16.27 33.46
C ARG A 340 -4.65 -17.13 32.52
N MET A 341 -4.34 -17.19 31.22
CA MET A 341 -5.06 -18.06 30.27
C MET A 341 -4.88 -19.55 30.62
N ARG A 342 -3.67 -19.95 31.04
CA ARG A 342 -3.39 -21.33 31.51
C ARG A 342 -4.10 -21.66 32.81
N GLU A 343 -4.16 -20.71 33.74
CA GLU A 343 -4.89 -20.88 35.02
C GLU A 343 -6.40 -21.00 34.83
N LYS A 344 -6.97 -20.32 33.81
CA LYS A 344 -8.38 -20.43 33.41
C LYS A 344 -8.67 -21.62 32.47
N GLY A 345 -7.70 -22.50 32.20
CA GLY A 345 -7.89 -23.69 31.35
C GLY A 345 -8.01 -23.41 29.85
N LEU A 346 -7.71 -22.19 29.40
CA LEU A 346 -7.73 -21.79 27.99
C LEU A 346 -6.39 -22.20 27.33
N SER A 347 -6.40 -23.28 26.55
CA SER A 347 -5.22 -23.76 25.83
C SER A 347 -5.17 -23.25 24.39
N ARG A 348 -4.00 -22.78 23.95
CA ARG A 348 -3.74 -22.40 22.56
C ARG A 348 -3.77 -23.63 21.64
N ILE A 349 -4.47 -23.57 20.51
CA ILE A 349 -4.18 -24.44 19.36
C ILE A 349 -2.91 -23.89 18.71
N ALA A 350 -1.83 -24.66 18.71
CA ALA A 350 -0.53 -24.18 18.27
C ALA A 350 -0.59 -23.66 16.82
N GLY A 351 -0.20 -22.40 16.62
CA GLY A 351 -0.17 -21.78 15.30
C GLY A 351 0.80 -22.52 14.38
N SER A 352 0.36 -22.81 13.17
CA SER A 352 1.16 -23.43 12.11
C SER A 352 1.48 -22.41 11.01
N SER A 353 2.71 -22.46 10.52
CA SER A 353 3.13 -21.86 9.24
C SER A 353 3.43 -22.98 8.26
N TRP A 354 3.40 -22.72 6.96
CA TRP A 354 3.79 -23.71 5.96
C TRP A 354 4.60 -23.07 4.84
N ILE A 355 5.51 -23.85 4.27
CA ILE A 355 6.23 -23.50 3.05
C ILE A 355 6.07 -24.64 2.04
N GLU A 356 6.05 -24.30 0.77
CA GLU A 356 6.03 -25.27 -0.33
C GLU A 356 7.39 -25.24 -1.03
N VAL A 357 8.10 -26.36 -1.02
CA VAL A 357 9.39 -26.52 -1.68
C VAL A 357 9.31 -27.76 -2.55
N ARG A 358 9.57 -27.60 -3.86
CA ARG A 358 9.55 -28.70 -4.85
C ARG A 358 8.25 -29.53 -4.81
N SER A 359 7.11 -28.85 -4.66
CA SER A 359 5.78 -29.45 -4.60
C SER A 359 5.49 -30.32 -3.36
N GLU A 360 6.34 -30.25 -2.34
CA GLU A 360 6.07 -30.80 -1.01
C GLU A 360 5.80 -29.67 0.00
N VAL A 361 4.74 -29.84 0.80
CA VAL A 361 4.32 -28.87 1.81
C VAL A 361 4.92 -29.25 3.16
N HIS A 362 5.75 -28.36 3.68
CA HIS A 362 6.31 -28.49 5.02
C HIS A 362 5.53 -27.61 5.99
N VAL A 363 4.88 -28.23 6.96
CA VAL A 363 4.10 -27.55 8.00
C VAL A 363 4.96 -27.41 9.25
N PHE A 364 5.10 -26.19 9.76
CA PHE A 364 5.84 -25.85 10.97
C PHE A 364 4.86 -25.40 12.04
N VAL A 365 4.71 -26.20 13.09
CA VAL A 365 3.95 -25.80 14.26
C VAL A 365 4.86 -25.01 15.20
N THR A 366 4.36 -23.94 15.82
CA THR A 366 5.14 -23.20 16.82
C THR A 366 5.56 -24.12 17.96
N SER A 367 6.87 -24.14 18.26
CA SER A 367 7.56 -25.08 19.15
C SER A 367 7.77 -26.51 18.61
N ASP A 368 7.56 -26.74 17.31
CA ASP A 368 7.92 -28.00 16.68
C ASP A 368 9.45 -28.19 16.68
N LYS A 369 9.88 -29.32 17.25
CA LYS A 369 11.28 -29.74 17.33
C LYS A 369 11.56 -31.02 16.53
N ARG A 370 10.58 -31.49 15.73
CA ARG A 370 10.59 -32.82 15.11
C ARG A 370 11.33 -32.88 13.77
N HIS A 371 11.84 -31.74 13.26
CA HIS A 371 12.56 -31.73 12.00
C HIS A 371 13.89 -32.48 12.12
N ARG A 372 14.14 -33.43 11.22
CA ARG A 372 15.31 -34.32 11.24
C ARG A 372 16.64 -33.56 11.16
N GLU A 373 16.66 -32.44 10.43
CA GLU A 373 17.83 -31.58 10.20
C GLU A 373 17.83 -30.31 11.08
N LYS A 374 17.10 -30.34 12.20
CA LYS A 374 16.98 -29.17 13.08
C LYS A 374 18.33 -28.56 13.45
N ALA A 375 19.33 -29.37 13.80
CA ALA A 375 20.64 -28.86 14.22
C ALA A 375 21.29 -28.01 13.12
N GLU A 376 21.21 -28.46 11.86
CA GLU A 376 21.82 -27.80 10.71
C GLU A 376 21.07 -26.52 10.33
N ILE A 377 19.73 -26.51 10.41
CA ILE A 377 18.92 -25.33 10.14
C ILE A 377 19.22 -24.22 11.16
N TYR A 378 19.29 -24.57 12.46
CA TYR A 378 19.59 -23.59 13.50
C TYR A 378 21.03 -23.10 13.44
N GLU A 379 21.97 -23.92 12.99
CA GLU A 379 23.36 -23.50 12.78
C GLU A 379 23.50 -22.56 11.58
N ALA A 380 22.85 -22.88 10.45
CA ALA A 380 22.79 -22.00 9.29
C ALA A 380 22.14 -20.65 9.63
N LEU A 381 21.07 -20.66 10.44
CA LEU A 381 20.41 -19.43 10.90
C LEU A 381 21.35 -18.57 11.77
N ARG A 382 22.14 -19.19 12.67
CA ARG A 382 23.14 -18.47 13.47
C ARG A 382 24.21 -17.83 12.60
N LEU A 383 24.71 -18.55 11.60
CA LEU A 383 25.70 -18.05 10.66
C LEU A 383 25.15 -16.88 9.83
N LEU A 384 23.90 -16.97 9.37
CA LEU A 384 23.24 -15.89 8.65
C LEU A 384 23.01 -14.66 9.53
N ILE A 385 22.57 -14.85 10.78
CA ILE A 385 22.40 -13.75 11.74
C ILE A 385 23.75 -13.08 12.01
N HIS A 386 24.81 -13.86 12.23
CA HIS A 386 26.15 -13.32 12.43
C HIS A 386 26.62 -12.51 11.22
N HIS A 387 26.39 -13.02 10.00
CA HIS A 387 26.77 -12.34 8.77
C HIS A 387 25.95 -11.07 8.50
N VAL A 388 24.69 -11.02 8.94
CA VAL A 388 23.86 -9.82 8.88
C VAL A 388 24.32 -8.79 9.92
N MET A 389 24.74 -9.23 11.12
CA MET A 389 25.25 -8.37 12.18
C MET A 389 26.63 -7.76 11.86
N GLU A 390 27.50 -8.47 11.14
CA GLU A 390 28.82 -7.95 10.71
C GLU A 390 28.72 -6.94 9.55
N ASN A 391 27.62 -6.91 8.80
CA ASN A 391 27.44 -6.04 7.62
C ASN A 391 26.56 -4.80 7.87
N GLN A 392 26.13 -4.53 9.11
CA GLN A 392 25.29 -3.38 9.45
C GLN A 392 25.87 -2.52 10.58
N ASP A 393 26.66 -1.51 10.22
CA ASP A 393 26.75 -0.26 10.99
C ASP A 393 25.44 0.53 10.81
N THR A 394 24.35 0.12 11.47
CA THR A 394 23.35 1.04 12.07
C THR A 394 22.27 0.28 12.84
N LEU A 395 22.20 0.58 14.14
CA LEU A 395 21.07 0.48 15.07
C LEU A 395 19.77 -0.19 14.57
N VAL A 396 19.41 -1.26 15.28
CA VAL A 396 18.11 -1.64 15.87
C VAL A 396 17.92 -3.16 15.73
N LEU A 397 17.41 -3.78 16.80
CA LEU A 397 17.01 -5.19 16.96
C LEU A 397 17.97 -6.10 17.75
N THR A 398 18.24 -5.74 19.01
CA THR A 398 18.34 -6.76 20.07
C THR A 398 17.02 -6.83 20.83
N ARG A 399 16.18 -7.82 20.46
CA ARG A 399 15.28 -8.58 21.34
C ARG A 399 14.39 -9.50 20.50
N PHE A 400 14.77 -10.78 20.44
CA PHE A 400 13.85 -11.90 20.33
C PHE A 400 14.20 -12.90 21.43
#